data_AF-K1YVR8-F1
#
_entry.id   AF-K1YVR8-F1
#
_cell.length_a   1.000
_cell.length_b   1.000
_cell.length_c   1.000
_cell.angle_alpha   90.00
_cell.angle_beta   90.00
_cell.angle_gamma   90.00
#
_symmetry.space_group_name_H-M   'P 1'
#
loop_
_entity.id
_entity.type
_entity.pdbx_description
1 polymer ?
#
loop_
_entity_poly.entity_id
_entity_poly.type
_entity_poly.pdbx_seq_one_letter_code
_entity_poly.pdbx_strand_id
1 'polypeptide(L)' 'MNSDLDRRDFPAIARCSHSIKGAGGGYGLHYVSEVAKKIEQAAKNENSRETEEHLAALLDYVTRVRPMPVLASP' A
#
# COMPACT_ATOMS: atom_id res chain seq x y z
N MET A 1 -8.40 19.44 17.61
CA MET A 1 -7.90 19.43 16.22
C MET A 1 -7.89 17.99 15.73
N ASN A 2 -8.79 17.59 14.84
CA ASN A 2 -8.80 16.23 14.26
C ASN A 2 -9.28 16.35 12.81
N SER A 3 -8.43 16.95 11.99
CA SER A 3 -8.73 17.27 10.59
C SER A 3 -7.75 16.55 9.65
N ASP A 4 -7.41 15.31 9.94
CA ASP A 4 -6.36 14.59 9.21
C ASP A 4 -6.88 13.49 8.27
N LEU A 5 -8.20 13.38 8.06
CA LEU A 5 -8.77 12.43 7.08
C LEU A 5 -9.15 13.05 5.73
N ASP A 6 -9.17 14.39 5.59
CA ASP A 6 -9.68 15.03 4.36
C ASP A 6 -8.61 15.41 3.33
N ARG A 7 -7.32 15.31 3.67
CA ARG A 7 -6.25 15.49 2.68
C ARG A 7 -5.87 14.13 2.15
N ARG A 8 -6.38 13.81 0.95
CA ARG A 8 -5.80 12.84 0.02
C ARG A 8 -4.33 13.20 -0.22
N ASP A 9 -3.46 12.86 0.72
CA ASP A 9 -2.03 13.18 0.69
C ASP A 9 -1.35 12.20 -0.26
N PHE A 10 -1.61 12.40 -1.55
CA PHE A 10 -0.97 11.67 -2.64
C PHE A 10 0.56 11.64 -2.52
N PRO A 11 1.24 12.73 -2.08
CA PRO A 11 2.66 12.67 -1.77
C PRO A 11 3.03 11.65 -0.68
N ALA A 12 2.27 11.55 0.41
CA ALA A 12 2.48 10.53 1.42
C ALA A 12 2.23 9.11 0.87
N ILE A 13 1.14 8.93 0.11
CA ILE A 13 0.78 7.64 -0.52
C ILE A 13 1.89 7.18 -1.49
N ALA A 14 2.44 8.09 -2.30
CA ALA A 14 3.53 7.78 -3.21
C ALA A 14 4.81 7.35 -2.48
N ARG A 15 5.19 8.04 -1.39
CA ARG A 15 6.35 7.67 -0.57
C ARG A 15 6.20 6.29 0.06
N CYS A 16 5.04 6.01 0.67
CA CYS A 16 4.76 4.69 1.24
C CYS A 16 4.80 3.59 0.17
N SER A 17 4.20 3.82 -0.99
CA SER A 17 4.20 2.87 -2.10
C SER A 17 5.62 2.58 -2.61
N HIS A 18 6.48 3.60 -2.66
CA HIS A 18 7.88 3.43 -3.01
C HIS A 18 8.63 2.50 -2.04
N SER A 19 8.40 2.64 -0.74
CA SER A 19 8.98 1.74 0.28
C SER A 19 8.45 0.30 0.15
N ILE A 20 7.15 0.12 -0.11
CA ILE A 20 6.53 -1.20 -0.31
C ILE A 20 7.09 -1.90 -1.55
N LYS A 21 7.31 -1.16 -2.64
CA LYS A 21 7.96 -1.69 -3.86
C LYS A 21 9.36 -2.22 -3.56
N GLY A 22 10.14 -1.50 -2.75
CA GLY A 22 11.47 -1.92 -2.32
C GLY A 22 11.44 -3.21 -1.49
N ALA A 23 10.51 -3.30 -0.54
CA ALA A 23 10.34 -4.50 0.28
C ALA A 23 9.84 -5.71 -0.53
N GLY A 24 8.87 -5.52 -1.43
CA GLY A 24 8.30 -6.59 -2.26
C GLY A 24 9.32 -7.23 -3.22
N GLY A 25 10.24 -6.43 -3.77
CA GLY A 25 11.32 -6.94 -4.63
C GLY A 25 12.32 -7.84 -3.90
N GLY A 26 12.57 -7.59 -2.61
CA GLY A 26 13.51 -8.37 -1.80
C GLY A 26 12.99 -9.74 -1.36
N TYR A 27 11.67 -9.92 -1.26
CA TYR A 27 11.03 -11.17 -0.82
C TYR A 27 10.44 -12.00 -1.97
N GLY A 28 10.69 -11.64 -3.23
CA GLY A 28 10.11 -12.34 -4.40
C GLY A 28 8.61 -12.07 -4.61
N LEU A 29 8.04 -11.09 -3.89
CA LEU A 29 6.64 -10.68 -4.00
C LEU A 29 6.46 -9.72 -5.18
N HIS A 30 6.77 -10.19 -6.39
CA HIS A 30 6.67 -9.40 -7.63
C HIS A 30 5.31 -8.72 -7.80
N TYR A 31 4.23 -9.38 -7.38
CA TYR A 31 2.89 -8.82 -7.40
C TYR A 31 2.74 -7.57 -6.53
N VAL A 32 3.33 -7.56 -5.32
CA VAL A 32 3.31 -6.42 -4.40
C VAL A 32 4.05 -5.22 -5.00
N SER A 33 5.20 -5.46 -5.64
CA SER A 33 5.98 -4.41 -6.30
C SER A 33 5.25 -3.78 -7.48
N GLU A 34 4.55 -4.58 -8.28
CA GLU A 34 3.76 -4.09 -9.41
C GLU A 34 2.53 -3.29 -8.95
N VAL A 35 1.81 -3.75 -7.92
CA VAL A 35 0.67 -3.01 -7.37
C VAL A 35 1.15 -1.70 -6.73
N ALA A 36 2.26 -1.71 -5.99
CA ALA A 36 2.85 -0.50 -5.41
C ALA A 36 3.28 0.54 -6.48
N LYS A 37 3.82 0.08 -7.62
CA LYS A 37 4.15 0.96 -8.76
C LYS A 37 2.90 1.62 -9.35
N LYS A 38 1.78 0.87 -9.45
CA LYS A 38 0.50 1.40 -9.93
C LYS A 38 -0.09 2.44 -8.97
N ILE A 39 -0.02 2.20 -7.66
CA ILE A 39 -0.42 3.19 -6.64
C ILE A 39 0.45 4.45 -6.74
N GLU A 40 1.77 4.29 -6.87
CA GLU A 40 2.70 5.42 -7.00
C GLU A 40 2.34 6.29 -8.23
N GLN A 41 2.01 5.67 -9.36
CA GLN A 41 1.65 6.39 -10.58
C GLN A 41 0.27 7.05 -10.49
N ALA A 42 -0.73 6.35 -9.94
CA ALA A 42 -2.08 6.89 -9.73
C ALA A 42 -2.06 8.09 -8.78
N ALA A 43 -1.26 8.02 -7.71
CA ALA A 43 -1.07 9.12 -6.78
C ALA A 43 -0.36 10.32 -7.43
N LYS A 44 0.67 10.10 -8.24
CA LYS A 44 1.33 11.18 -9.01
C LYS A 44 0.40 11.87 -10.00
N ASN A 45 -0.58 11.14 -10.53
CA ASN A 45 -1.58 11.67 -11.45
C ASN A 45 -2.81 12.24 -10.73
N GLU A 46 -2.80 12.28 -9.38
CA GLU A 46 -3.94 12.69 -8.53
C GLU A 46 -5.24 11.90 -8.81
N ASN A 47 -5.11 10.71 -9.41
CA ASN A 47 -6.23 9.85 -9.73
C ASN A 47 -6.67 9.09 -8.49
N SER A 48 -7.59 9.72 -7.74
CA SER A 48 -8.05 9.21 -6.45
C SER A 48 -8.71 7.84 -6.57
N ARG A 49 -9.48 7.63 -7.65
CA ARG A 49 -10.20 6.38 -7.88
C ARG A 49 -9.25 5.21 -8.10
N GLU A 50 -8.29 5.35 -9.02
CA GLU A 50 -7.28 4.31 -9.27
C GLU A 50 -6.39 4.08 -8.04
N THR A 51 -6.07 5.14 -7.29
CA THR A 51 -5.30 5.04 -6.05
C THR A 51 -6.04 4.17 -5.02
N GLU A 52 -7.34 4.43 -4.80
CA GLU A 52 -8.18 3.66 -3.89
C GLU A 52 -8.36 2.19 -4.35
N GLU A 53 -8.60 1.97 -5.65
CA GLU A 53 -8.74 0.63 -6.24
C GLU A 53 -7.47 -0.22 -6.06
N HIS A 54 -6.30 0.34 -6.34
CA HIS A 54 -5.03 -0.36 -6.18
C HIS A 54 -4.63 -0.56 -4.72
N LEU A 55 -4.94 0.40 -3.84
CA LEU A 55 -4.71 0.27 -2.41
C LEU A 55 -5.55 -0.87 -1.81
N ALA A 56 -6.82 -0.97 -2.22
CA ALA A 56 -7.70 -2.06 -1.80
C ALA A 56 -7.17 -3.43 -2.26
N ALA A 57 -6.69 -3.54 -3.51
CA ALA A 57 -6.08 -4.76 -4.02
C ALA A 57 -4.80 -5.16 -3.26
N LEU A 58 -3.96 -4.18 -2.90
CA LEU A 58 -2.77 -4.42 -2.10
C LEU A 58 -3.11 -4.91 -0.68
N LEU A 59 -4.10 -4.28 -0.04
CA LEU A 59 -4.58 -4.68 1.29
C LEU A 59 -5.16 -6.09 1.27
N ASP A 60 -6.00 -6.43 0.29
CA ASP A 60 -6.55 -7.79 0.15
C ASP A 60 -5.42 -8.83 -0.03
N TYR A 61 -4.42 -8.53 -0.87
CA TYR A 61 -3.27 -9.42 -1.06
C TYR A 61 -2.48 -9.64 0.24
N VAL A 62 -2.12 -8.57 0.96
CA VAL A 62 -1.36 -8.67 2.22
C VAL A 62 -2.17 -9.35 3.32
N THR A 63 -3.48 -9.13 3.38
CA THR A 63 -4.36 -9.75 4.38
C THR A 63 -4.52 -11.26 4.14
N ARG A 64 -4.49 -11.70 2.88
CA ARG A 64 -4.49 -13.14 2.52
C ARG A 64 -3.18 -13.83 2.88
N VAL A 65 -2.06 -13.12 2.87
CA VAL A 65 -0.77 -13.61 3.35
C VAL A 65 -0.76 -13.49 4.89
N ARG A 66 -1.41 -14.44 5.58
CA ARG A 66 -1.47 -14.46 7.06
C ARG A 66 -0.08 -14.20 7.68
N PRO A 67 0.09 -13.17 8.54
CA PRO A 67 1.07 -13.28 9.60
C PRO A 67 0.60 -14.42 10.51
N MET A 68 1.48 -15.38 10.80
CA MET A 68 1.25 -16.30 11.93
C MET A 68 0.89 -15.44 13.15
N PRO A 69 -0.19 -15.74 13.89
CA PRO A 69 -0.46 -15.02 15.12
C PRO A 69 0.76 -15.22 16.01
N VAL A 70 1.46 -14.13 16.35
CA VAL A 70 2.37 -14.17 17.49
C VAL A 70 1.51 -14.58 18.67
N LEU A 71 1.81 -15.74 19.23
CA LEU A 71 1.14 -16.23 20.42
C LEU A 71 1.28 -15.13 21.46
N ALA A 72 0.17 -14.44 21.77
CA ALA A 72 0.07 -13.74 23.03
C ALA A 72 0.17 -14.83 24.10
N SER A 73 1.36 -14.96 24.68
CA SER A 73 1.57 -15.80 25.86
C SER A 73 0.74 -15.24 27.03
N PRO A 74 0.17 -16.12 27.87
CA PRO A 74 -0.82 -15.78 28.90
C PRO A 74 -0.27 -14.91 30.03
#